data_AF-A0A8C7GAQ4-F1
#
_entry.id   AF-A0A8C7GAQ4-F1
#
_cell.length_a   1.000
_cell.length_b   1.000
_cell.length_c   1.000
_cell.angle_alpha   90.00
_cell.angle_beta   90.00
_cell.angle_gamma   90.00
#
_symmetry.space_group_name_H-M   'P 1'
#
loop_
_entity.id
_entity.type
_entity.pdbx_description
1 polymer ?
#
loop_
_entity_poly.entity_id
_entity_poly.type
_entity_poly.pdbx_seq_one_letter_code
_entity_poly.pdbx_strand_id
1 'polypeptide(L)'
;MLRERFAEFCSSPSPPTEGRDEGESVSLEMDNHVLLDKEDGCYDNTEAAFSDDEEEVNNKGNKKREFRFHPIKEAVIEEPADITPFVDQLDDTMKEKVLQLQKGSDTEAHCEVMQEIVDLVLEEDFDSEQMSTLASCLAELFKGHFRGDVLPDDITEESLEESVCKPVCLVFRNLCQMQEDNSGFSVLLEMLAELYQKQPKIGYHLLYYLRASKAAMGKMSLYESFAQATALGDLHTCLMMDMKACQEDDIRLLCYLTPSIYTEFPDETLRSGELLNMIVAVIDSTQLQELMCHVMIGNLVMFRKDSVLNILIQSLEWETFEQYSAWQLFLAHSIPLETIIPILQHLKYKEHPEALSCLLLQLRREKPSGEMVKMVLSRPCHPEDQFTTSILRHWAAKHDDVLGEHIKALLIKNNNMPRKRQSLRSSSSKLAQLTLEQILEHMDNLRLNLSNTKNSFFTQTPILQALQHVQANPRLSHCPRGIISSYYDCAEILCIFITHSFLCVL
;
A
#
# COMPACT_ATOMS: atom_id res chain seq x y z
N MET A 1 30.10 -11.80 20.25
CA MET A 1 28.94 -11.57 19.36
C MET A 1 27.72 -10.92 20.03
N LEU A 2 27.00 -11.54 20.98
CA LEU A 2 25.89 -10.85 21.68
C LEU A 2 26.36 -9.72 22.63
N ARG A 3 27.48 -9.92 23.33
CA ARG A 3 28.04 -8.93 24.28
C ARG A 3 28.66 -7.70 23.64
N GLU A 4 29.02 -7.78 22.36
CA GLU A 4 29.67 -6.70 21.60
C GLU A 4 28.67 -5.81 20.86
N ARG A 5 27.48 -6.34 20.54
CA ARG A 5 26.39 -5.60 19.86
C ARG A 5 25.39 -4.97 20.83
N PHE A 6 25.39 -5.38 22.11
CA PHE A 6 24.39 -4.98 23.10
C PHE A 6 25.05 -4.68 24.47
N ALA A 7 26.04 -3.78 24.50
CA ALA A 7 26.75 -3.42 25.73
C ALA A 7 25.80 -2.85 26.81
N GLU A 8 24.68 -2.26 26.39
CA GLU A 8 23.64 -1.66 27.23
C GLU A 8 22.86 -2.68 28.07
N PHE A 9 22.86 -3.95 27.67
CA PHE A 9 22.15 -5.04 28.36
C PHE A 9 23.08 -5.88 29.26
N CYS A 10 24.37 -5.56 29.30
CA CYS A 10 25.40 -6.35 29.99
C CYS A 10 26.00 -5.66 31.23
N SER A 11 25.43 -4.54 31.69
CA SER A 11 25.79 -3.93 32.97
C SER A 11 25.12 -4.68 34.12
N SER A 12 25.92 -5.46 34.85
CA SER A 12 25.52 -6.13 36.08
C SER A 12 25.09 -5.13 37.16
N PRO A 13 24.02 -5.40 37.94
CA PRO A 13 23.59 -4.52 39.02
C PRO A 13 24.58 -4.57 40.19
N SER A 14 24.93 -3.40 40.72
CA SER A 14 25.75 -3.22 41.92
C SER A 14 25.09 -3.88 43.15
N PRO A 15 25.86 -4.40 44.13
CA PRO A 15 25.34 -5.16 45.26
C PRO A 15 24.71 -4.26 46.36
N PRO A 16 23.89 -4.85 47.27
CA PRO A 16 22.93 -4.12 48.10
C PRO A 16 23.49 -3.69 49.46
N THR A 17 23.02 -2.56 49.98
CA THR A 17 23.06 -2.24 51.42
C THR A 17 21.75 -2.63 52.09
N GLU A 18 21.90 -3.29 53.24
CA GLU A 18 20.90 -4.00 54.04
C GLU A 18 19.75 -3.16 54.58
N GLY A 19 18.58 -3.82 54.73
CA GLY A 19 17.43 -3.33 55.49
C GLY A 19 16.25 -4.31 55.46
N ARG A 20 16.21 -5.22 56.44
CA ARG A 20 15.12 -6.06 57.00
C ARG A 20 13.67 -5.58 56.72
N ASP A 21 12.62 -6.39 56.54
CA ASP A 21 12.19 -7.64 57.20
C ASP A 21 11.07 -8.37 56.40
N GLU A 22 10.94 -9.69 56.66
CA GLU A 22 9.74 -10.60 56.66
C GLU A 22 8.86 -10.77 55.38
N GLY A 23 8.87 -11.94 54.72
CA GLY A 23 7.93 -13.07 54.89
C GLY A 23 6.98 -13.13 53.65
N GLU A 24 6.57 -14.21 52.99
CA GLU A 24 6.46 -15.65 53.24
C GLU A 24 6.59 -16.41 51.89
N SER A 25 6.97 -17.68 51.99
CA SER A 25 7.08 -18.72 50.96
C SER A 25 5.75 -19.37 50.58
N VAL A 26 5.57 -19.77 49.31
CA VAL A 26 5.07 -21.13 48.96
C VAL A 26 5.59 -21.56 47.58
N SER A 27 6.33 -22.66 47.57
CA SER A 27 6.66 -23.51 46.42
C SER A 27 5.65 -24.64 46.28
N LEU A 28 5.28 -25.03 45.06
CA LEU A 28 4.80 -26.38 44.77
C LEU A 28 5.24 -26.81 43.36
N GLU A 29 6.14 -27.78 43.32
CA GLU A 29 6.42 -28.66 42.18
C GLU A 29 5.91 -30.08 42.49
N MET A 30 5.90 -30.90 41.43
CA MET A 30 5.80 -32.37 41.33
C MET A 30 4.37 -32.95 41.28
N ASP A 31 3.93 -33.47 40.13
CA ASP A 31 4.31 -34.72 39.42
C ASP A 31 3.44 -35.92 39.85
N ASN A 32 2.78 -36.56 38.88
CA ASN A 32 3.01 -38.00 38.65
C ASN A 32 2.34 -38.51 37.36
N HIS A 33 3.22 -39.00 36.47
CA HIS A 33 3.14 -40.22 35.66
C HIS A 33 1.98 -41.20 35.89
N VAL A 34 1.50 -41.85 34.80
CA VAL A 34 1.74 -43.30 34.50
C VAL A 34 0.86 -43.77 33.31
N LEU A 35 1.56 -44.12 32.20
CA LEU A 35 1.40 -45.27 31.26
C LEU A 35 0.06 -45.49 30.50
N LEU A 36 -0.03 -46.08 29.30
CA LEU A 36 0.84 -46.51 28.20
C LEU A 36 -0.14 -46.99 27.09
N ASP A 37 0.30 -46.93 25.83
CA ASP A 37 -0.06 -47.78 24.70
C ASP A 37 -1.52 -47.86 24.19
N LYS A 38 -1.72 -47.34 22.96
CA LYS A 38 -1.94 -48.20 21.78
C LYS A 38 -1.90 -47.41 20.47
N GLU A 39 -0.94 -47.77 19.65
CA GLU A 39 -0.93 -47.55 18.20
C GLU A 39 -2.10 -48.32 17.57
N ASP A 40 -2.85 -47.67 16.68
CA ASP A 40 -3.53 -48.34 15.58
C ASP A 40 -3.62 -47.35 14.42
N GLY A 41 -2.92 -47.70 13.33
CA GLY A 41 -2.93 -46.96 12.08
C GLY A 41 -4.25 -47.10 11.35
N CYS A 42 -4.75 -45.98 10.82
CA CYS A 42 -5.77 -45.97 9.79
C CYS A 42 -5.27 -45.08 8.65
N TYR A 43 -4.55 -45.68 7.71
CA TYR A 43 -4.38 -45.11 6.37
C TYR A 43 -5.72 -45.24 5.66
N ASP A 44 -6.47 -44.14 5.54
CA ASP A 44 -7.61 -44.06 4.63
C ASP A 44 -7.16 -43.34 3.35
N ASN A 45 -7.07 -44.10 2.26
CA ASN A 45 -6.79 -43.60 0.91
C ASN A 45 -8.10 -43.08 0.30
N THR A 46 -8.57 -41.93 0.75
CA THR A 46 -9.56 -41.15 -0.01
C THR A 46 -8.82 -40.15 -0.89
N GLU A 47 -8.71 -40.48 -2.19
CA GLU A 47 -8.36 -39.52 -3.23
C GLU A 47 -9.23 -38.27 -3.11
N ALA A 48 -8.58 -37.09 -3.13
CA ALA A 48 -9.27 -35.82 -3.24
C ALA A 48 -9.94 -35.72 -4.63
N ALA A 49 -11.25 -35.92 -4.69
CA ALA A 49 -12.05 -35.63 -5.88
C ALA A 49 -12.52 -34.17 -5.84
N PHE A 50 -12.13 -33.38 -6.83
CA PHE A 50 -12.69 -32.05 -7.07
C PHE A 50 -14.13 -32.21 -7.57
N SER A 51 -15.09 -31.59 -6.87
CA SER A 51 -16.49 -31.52 -7.26
C SER A 51 -16.66 -30.41 -8.31
N ASP A 52 -16.55 -30.78 -9.58
CA ASP A 52 -16.87 -29.90 -10.71
C ASP A 52 -18.35 -30.05 -11.05
N ASP A 53 -19.21 -29.33 -10.32
CA ASP A 53 -20.63 -29.15 -10.65
C ASP A 53 -20.77 -27.82 -11.40
N GLU A 54 -20.68 -27.87 -12.73
CA GLU A 54 -21.01 -26.75 -13.63
C GLU A 54 -22.54 -26.62 -13.76
N GLU A 55 -23.14 -25.68 -13.02
CA GLU A 55 -24.42 -25.09 -13.41
C GLU A 55 -24.20 -23.79 -14.22
N GLU A 56 -24.50 -23.87 -15.52
CA GLU A 56 -24.54 -22.72 -16.45
C GLU A 56 -25.53 -21.65 -15.98
N VAL A 57 -25.01 -20.52 -15.46
CA VAL A 57 -25.81 -19.29 -15.29
C VAL A 57 -25.32 -18.23 -16.27
N ASN A 58 -26.08 -18.12 -17.35
CA ASN A 58 -25.98 -17.13 -18.41
C ASN A 58 -26.16 -15.71 -17.85
N ASN A 59 -25.08 -14.91 -17.78
CA ASN A 59 -25.19 -13.46 -17.60
C ASN A 59 -24.19 -12.70 -18.50
N LYS A 60 -24.77 -11.94 -19.44
CA LYS A 60 -24.07 -11.03 -20.33
C LYS A 60 -23.49 -9.86 -19.55
N GLY A 61 -22.17 -9.66 -19.69
CA GLY A 61 -21.53 -8.39 -19.38
C GLY A 61 -20.40 -8.46 -18.36
N ASN A 62 -19.34 -9.23 -18.63
CA ASN A 62 -18.05 -9.02 -17.99
C ASN A 62 -16.97 -9.01 -19.07
N LYS A 63 -16.20 -7.92 -19.12
CA LYS A 63 -14.96 -7.86 -19.89
C LYS A 63 -14.09 -9.03 -19.42
N LYS A 64 -13.76 -9.96 -20.31
CA LYS A 64 -12.78 -11.02 -20.03
C LYS A 64 -11.47 -10.33 -19.63
N ARG A 65 -11.13 -10.40 -18.34
CA ARG A 65 -9.84 -9.96 -17.80
C ARG A 65 -8.82 -11.03 -18.21
N GLU A 66 -7.76 -10.61 -18.89
CA GLU A 66 -6.65 -11.48 -19.25
C GLU A 66 -5.88 -11.84 -17.98
N PHE A 67 -5.78 -13.14 -17.69
CA PHE A 67 -4.79 -13.64 -16.76
C PHE A 67 -3.41 -13.31 -17.33
N ARG A 68 -2.66 -12.38 -16.71
CA ARG A 68 -1.27 -12.11 -17.07
C ARG A 68 -0.39 -13.24 -16.55
N PHE A 69 -0.28 -14.31 -17.34
CA PHE A 69 0.82 -15.25 -17.19
C PHE A 69 2.12 -14.51 -17.51
N HIS A 70 3.02 -14.43 -16.53
CA HIS A 70 4.38 -13.96 -16.76
C HIS A 70 5.12 -15.07 -17.52
N PRO A 71 5.64 -14.81 -18.74
CA PRO A 71 6.41 -15.79 -19.48
C PRO A 71 7.63 -16.24 -18.68
N ILE A 72 7.93 -17.53 -18.71
CA ILE A 72 9.21 -18.06 -18.23
C ILE A 72 10.30 -17.37 -19.07
N LYS A 73 11.26 -16.68 -18.43
CA LYS A 73 12.42 -16.06 -19.11
C LYS A 73 13.12 -17.15 -19.93
N GLU A 74 12.86 -17.20 -21.25
CA GLU A 74 13.55 -18.11 -22.17
C GLU A 74 15.04 -17.83 -22.10
N ALA A 75 15.86 -18.89 -22.06
CA ALA A 75 17.31 -18.76 -22.13
C ALA A 75 17.69 -18.19 -23.50
N VAL A 76 17.83 -16.87 -23.57
CA VAL A 76 18.22 -16.18 -24.80
C VAL A 76 19.68 -16.51 -25.09
N ILE A 77 19.94 -17.11 -26.25
CA ILE A 77 21.29 -17.30 -26.78
C ILE A 77 21.87 -15.90 -27.04
N GLU A 78 22.99 -15.57 -26.41
CA GLU A 78 23.70 -14.31 -26.66
C GLU A 78 24.26 -14.31 -28.08
N GLU A 79 23.51 -13.73 -29.02
CA GLU A 79 24.06 -13.33 -30.29
C GLU A 79 25.05 -12.18 -30.07
N PRO A 80 26.23 -12.19 -30.72
CA PRO A 80 27.19 -11.11 -30.60
C PRO A 80 26.54 -9.79 -31.03
N ALA A 81 26.76 -8.73 -30.26
CA ALA A 81 26.20 -7.41 -30.54
C ALA A 81 26.56 -6.97 -31.97
N ASP A 82 25.56 -6.78 -32.83
CA ASP A 82 25.74 -6.35 -34.21
C ASP A 82 25.63 -4.82 -34.31
N ILE A 83 26.78 -4.16 -34.22
CA ILE A 83 26.89 -2.71 -34.39
C ILE A 83 27.21 -2.29 -35.83
N THR A 84 27.38 -3.24 -36.75
CA THR A 84 27.70 -2.99 -38.17
C THR A 84 26.82 -1.91 -38.81
N PRO A 85 25.49 -1.85 -38.59
CA PRO A 85 24.66 -0.81 -39.22
C PRO A 85 24.99 0.63 -38.77
N PHE A 86 25.60 0.79 -37.59
CA PHE A 86 25.80 2.10 -36.96
C PHE A 86 27.27 2.53 -36.98
N VAL A 87 28.19 1.58 -36.80
CA VAL A 87 29.63 1.84 -36.60
C VAL A 87 30.29 2.52 -37.79
N ASP A 88 29.77 2.32 -39.01
CA ASP A 88 30.30 2.95 -40.24
C ASP A 88 29.90 4.42 -40.41
N GLN A 89 28.95 4.90 -39.60
CA GLN A 89 28.50 6.30 -39.61
C GLN A 89 29.29 7.16 -38.59
N LEU A 90 30.05 6.51 -37.71
CA LEU A 90 30.95 7.18 -36.77
C LEU A 90 32.20 7.69 -37.50
N ASP A 91 32.77 8.78 -36.98
CA ASP A 91 34.08 9.25 -37.41
C ASP A 91 35.18 8.23 -37.06
N ASP A 92 36.34 8.33 -37.71
CA ASP A 92 37.40 7.32 -37.58
C ASP A 92 37.86 7.13 -36.12
N THR A 93 37.92 8.22 -35.34
CA THR A 93 38.36 8.20 -33.95
C THR A 93 37.34 7.49 -33.05
N MET A 94 36.07 7.88 -33.09
CA MET A 94 35.01 7.27 -32.28
C MET A 94 34.77 5.82 -32.71
N LYS A 95 34.80 5.55 -34.02
CA LYS A 95 34.69 4.21 -34.59
C LYS A 95 35.76 3.27 -34.04
N GLU A 96 37.01 3.72 -33.96
CA GLU A 96 38.09 2.92 -33.40
C GLU A 96 37.80 2.55 -31.94
N LYS A 97 37.35 3.51 -31.12
CA LYS A 97 37.04 3.29 -29.70
C LYS A 97 35.84 2.36 -29.50
N VAL A 98 34.78 2.52 -30.27
CA VAL A 98 33.61 1.61 -30.22
C VAL A 98 34.00 0.19 -30.61
N LEU A 99 34.86 0.00 -31.62
CA LEU A 99 35.37 -1.31 -32.00
C LEU A 99 36.34 -1.91 -30.96
N GLN A 100 37.11 -1.07 -30.26
CA GLN A 100 37.94 -1.50 -29.12
C GLN A 100 37.04 -1.95 -27.97
N LEU A 101 35.96 -1.22 -27.69
CA LEU A 101 34.96 -1.56 -26.67
C LEU A 101 34.27 -2.89 -26.98
N GLN A 102 34.00 -3.20 -28.25
CA GLN A 102 33.42 -4.50 -28.64
C GLN A 102 34.40 -5.68 -28.46
N LYS A 103 35.71 -5.43 -28.60
CA LYS A 103 36.76 -6.47 -28.58
C LYS A 103 37.39 -6.69 -27.20
N GLY A 104 37.06 -5.86 -26.21
CA GLY A 104 37.66 -5.95 -24.89
C GLY A 104 37.44 -7.32 -24.25
N SER A 105 38.45 -7.78 -23.50
CA SER A 105 38.44 -9.11 -22.90
C SER A 105 37.80 -9.16 -21.52
N ASP A 106 37.80 -8.04 -20.80
CA ASP A 106 37.33 -7.94 -19.42
C ASP A 106 36.67 -6.57 -19.12
N THR A 107 36.07 -6.47 -17.93
CA THR A 107 35.31 -5.28 -17.53
C THR A 107 36.20 -4.06 -17.32
N GLU A 108 37.44 -4.25 -16.88
CA GLU A 108 38.39 -3.16 -16.64
C GLU A 108 38.80 -2.50 -17.96
N ALA A 109 39.19 -3.28 -18.97
CA ALA A 109 39.48 -2.77 -20.31
C ALA A 109 38.26 -2.08 -20.94
N HIS A 110 37.06 -2.62 -20.76
CA HIS A 110 35.84 -1.94 -21.22
C HIS A 110 35.61 -0.60 -20.52
N CYS A 111 35.90 -0.50 -19.22
CA CYS A 111 35.79 0.75 -18.48
C CYS A 111 36.83 1.80 -18.94
N GLU A 112 38.07 1.39 -19.20
CA GLU A 112 39.09 2.31 -19.74
C GLU A 112 38.66 2.89 -21.09
N VAL A 113 38.27 2.03 -22.04
CA VAL A 113 37.81 2.49 -23.37
C VAL A 113 36.55 3.35 -23.26
N MET A 114 35.61 2.98 -22.38
CA MET A 114 34.39 3.75 -22.19
C MET A 114 34.66 5.12 -21.54
N GLN A 115 35.67 5.25 -20.67
CA GLN A 115 36.10 6.56 -20.18
C GLN A 115 36.69 7.40 -21.31
N GLU A 116 37.51 6.83 -22.20
CA GLU A 116 38.02 7.54 -23.37
C GLU A 116 36.88 8.00 -24.31
N ILE A 117 35.83 7.19 -24.49
CA ILE A 117 34.63 7.59 -25.25
C ILE A 117 33.93 8.77 -24.58
N VAL A 118 33.78 8.76 -23.25
CA VAL A 118 33.20 9.88 -22.49
C VAL A 118 34.06 11.14 -22.67
N ASP A 119 35.38 11.01 -22.62
CA ASP A 119 36.30 12.14 -22.79
C ASP A 119 36.20 12.74 -24.22
N LEU A 120 36.05 11.89 -25.25
CA LEU A 120 35.82 12.34 -26.64
C LEU A 120 34.48 13.07 -26.82
N VAL A 121 33.41 12.59 -26.17
CA VAL A 121 32.10 13.25 -26.19
C VAL A 121 32.15 14.64 -25.53
N LEU A 122 33.05 14.82 -24.57
CA LEU A 122 33.24 16.08 -23.84
C LEU A 122 34.14 17.08 -24.57
N GLU A 123 34.72 16.73 -25.71
CA GLU A 123 35.48 17.68 -26.54
C GLU A 123 34.57 18.80 -27.08
N GLU A 124 35.12 20.01 -27.25
CA GLU A 124 34.35 21.13 -27.80
C GLU A 124 33.91 20.80 -29.24
N ASP A 125 32.64 21.07 -29.56
CA ASP A 125 31.98 20.83 -30.86
C ASP A 125 31.64 19.35 -31.22
N PHE A 126 31.36 18.49 -30.23
CA PHE A 126 30.87 17.13 -30.51
C PHE A 126 29.54 17.15 -31.30
N ASP A 127 29.52 16.47 -32.44
CA ASP A 127 28.41 16.50 -33.39
C ASP A 127 27.19 15.70 -32.89
N SER A 128 26.00 16.31 -32.99
CA SER A 128 24.71 15.69 -32.66
C SER A 128 24.40 14.43 -33.49
N GLU A 129 24.80 14.38 -34.77
CA GLU A 129 24.59 13.19 -35.60
C GLU A 129 25.51 12.04 -35.15
N GLN A 130 26.76 12.35 -34.78
CA GLN A 130 27.69 11.40 -34.14
C GLN A 130 27.13 10.88 -32.81
N MET A 131 26.52 11.74 -32.00
CA MET A 131 25.94 11.37 -30.70
C MET A 131 24.83 10.32 -30.82
N SER A 132 23.86 10.52 -31.72
CA SER A 132 22.75 9.56 -31.89
C SER A 132 23.23 8.21 -32.44
N THR A 133 24.26 8.25 -33.30
CA THR A 133 24.92 7.05 -33.84
C THR A 133 25.67 6.29 -32.75
N LEU A 134 26.44 7.00 -31.92
CA LEU A 134 27.15 6.44 -30.77
C LEU A 134 26.17 5.81 -29.77
N ALA A 135 25.09 6.50 -29.43
CA ALA A 135 24.03 5.98 -28.57
C ALA A 135 23.46 4.66 -29.10
N SER A 136 23.25 4.55 -30.42
CA SER A 136 22.78 3.31 -31.05
C SER A 136 23.81 2.17 -30.94
N CYS A 137 25.10 2.47 -31.10
CA CYS A 137 26.18 1.49 -30.90
C CYS A 137 26.22 1.01 -29.44
N LEU A 138 26.21 1.93 -28.47
CA LEU A 138 26.28 1.61 -27.05
C LEU A 138 25.05 0.82 -26.57
N ALA A 139 23.87 1.15 -27.09
CA ALA A 139 22.63 0.42 -26.79
C ALA A 139 22.72 -1.07 -27.18
N GLU A 140 23.31 -1.38 -28.34
CA GLU A 140 23.52 -2.76 -28.77
C GLU A 140 24.68 -3.44 -28.04
N LEU A 141 25.81 -2.74 -27.82
CA LEU A 141 26.96 -3.31 -27.08
C LEU A 141 26.60 -3.68 -25.64
N PHE A 142 25.81 -2.85 -24.96
CA PHE A 142 25.41 -3.07 -23.56
C PHE A 142 24.06 -3.80 -23.42
N LYS A 143 23.50 -4.35 -24.50
CA LYS A 143 22.23 -5.07 -24.46
C LYS A 143 22.19 -6.20 -23.44
N GLY A 144 23.33 -6.90 -23.25
CA GLY A 144 23.48 -7.93 -22.21
C GLY A 144 23.39 -7.37 -20.79
N HIS A 145 23.97 -6.19 -20.55
CA HIS A 145 23.91 -5.52 -19.25
C HIS A 145 22.47 -5.20 -18.84
N PHE A 146 21.66 -4.69 -19.77
CA PHE A 146 20.25 -4.33 -19.52
C PHE A 146 19.28 -5.52 -19.47
N ARG A 147 19.78 -6.77 -19.60
CA ARG A 147 18.98 -8.01 -19.50
C ARG A 147 19.23 -8.78 -18.19
N GLY A 148 20.34 -8.52 -17.52
CA GLY A 148 20.73 -9.24 -16.31
C GLY A 148 20.07 -8.70 -15.04
N ASP A 149 20.12 -9.51 -13.98
CA ASP A 149 19.74 -9.07 -12.64
C ASP A 149 20.82 -8.12 -12.13
N VAL A 150 20.45 -6.84 -11.92
CA VAL A 150 21.39 -5.77 -11.59
C VAL A 150 21.71 -5.77 -10.09
N LEU A 151 20.73 -6.16 -9.27
CA LEU A 151 20.84 -6.16 -7.82
C LEU A 151 21.55 -7.44 -7.33
N PRO A 152 22.67 -7.35 -6.60
CA PRO A 152 23.37 -8.51 -6.05
C PRO A 152 22.49 -9.35 -5.11
N ASP A 153 22.66 -10.67 -5.09
CA ASP A 153 21.96 -11.58 -4.17
C ASP A 153 22.15 -11.19 -2.70
N ASP A 154 23.39 -10.92 -2.30
CA ASP A 154 23.70 -10.38 -0.98
C ASP A 154 23.88 -8.87 -1.07
N ILE A 155 22.94 -8.11 -0.51
CA ILE A 155 22.98 -6.64 -0.52
C ILE A 155 23.92 -6.18 0.60
N THR A 156 25.15 -5.87 0.21
CA THR A 156 26.18 -5.27 1.06
C THR A 156 26.71 -4.01 0.41
N GLU A 157 27.32 -3.13 1.19
CA GLU A 157 27.91 -1.90 0.63
C GLU A 157 29.00 -2.19 -0.41
N GLU A 158 29.74 -3.29 -0.26
CA GLU A 158 30.79 -3.71 -1.21
C GLU A 158 30.18 -4.30 -2.49
N SER A 159 29.21 -5.20 -2.37
CA SER A 159 28.55 -5.83 -3.53
C SER A 159 27.74 -4.84 -4.36
N LEU A 160 27.11 -3.87 -3.72
CA LEU A 160 26.43 -2.77 -4.41
C LEU A 160 27.41 -1.93 -5.23
N GLU A 161 28.56 -1.57 -4.67
CA GLU A 161 29.58 -0.80 -5.39
C GLU A 161 30.18 -1.59 -6.56
N GLU A 162 30.42 -2.89 -6.38
CA GLU A 162 30.87 -3.76 -7.46
C GLU A 162 29.85 -3.83 -8.60
N SER A 163 28.56 -3.88 -8.28
CA SER A 163 27.49 -3.93 -9.29
C SER A 163 27.39 -2.67 -10.15
N VAL A 164 27.80 -1.51 -9.62
CA VAL A 164 27.80 -0.21 -10.33
C VAL A 164 29.15 0.12 -10.97
N CYS A 165 30.14 -0.77 -10.87
CA CYS A 165 31.43 -0.68 -11.55
C CYS A 165 31.38 -1.31 -12.95
N LYS A 166 30.39 -0.91 -13.76
CA LYS A 166 30.21 -1.34 -15.15
C LYS A 166 30.50 -0.20 -16.13
N PRO A 167 30.90 -0.48 -17.38
CA PRO A 167 31.30 0.55 -18.33
C PRO A 167 30.21 1.60 -18.56
N VAL A 168 28.94 1.19 -18.72
CA VAL A 168 27.82 2.14 -18.91
C VAL A 168 27.64 3.10 -17.73
N CYS A 169 27.96 2.66 -16.51
CA CYS A 169 27.86 3.49 -15.31
C CYS A 169 28.90 4.61 -15.27
N LEU A 170 29.92 4.59 -16.13
CA LEU A 170 30.89 5.68 -16.25
C LEU A 170 30.25 6.97 -16.73
N VAL A 171 29.21 6.90 -17.57
CA VAL A 171 28.43 8.09 -17.96
C VAL A 171 27.78 8.70 -16.71
N PHE A 172 27.14 7.88 -15.88
CA PHE A 172 26.52 8.33 -14.63
C PHE A 172 27.54 8.88 -13.64
N ARG A 173 28.71 8.23 -13.52
CA ARG A 173 29.80 8.62 -12.64
C ARG A 173 30.33 10.00 -13.00
N ASN A 174 30.61 10.24 -14.28
CA ASN A 174 31.10 11.52 -14.76
C ASN A 174 30.04 12.61 -14.55
N LEU A 175 28.76 12.35 -14.90
CA LEU A 175 27.65 13.27 -14.62
C LEU A 175 27.55 13.64 -13.12
N CYS A 176 27.68 12.66 -12.22
CA CYS A 176 27.66 12.91 -10.79
C CYS A 176 28.85 13.76 -10.30
N GLN A 177 30.00 13.72 -10.97
CA GLN A 177 31.20 14.45 -10.56
C GLN A 177 31.28 15.86 -11.13
N MET A 178 30.51 16.14 -12.19
CA MET A 178 30.44 17.45 -12.82
C MET A 178 29.57 18.43 -12.03
N GLN A 179 29.84 19.73 -12.23
CA GLN A 179 28.94 20.80 -11.79
C GLN A 179 27.89 21.06 -12.87
N GLU A 180 26.66 21.37 -12.47
CA GLU A 180 25.52 21.59 -13.40
C GLU A 180 25.76 22.75 -14.37
N ASP A 181 26.56 23.76 -13.99
CA ASP A 181 26.90 24.92 -14.84
C ASP A 181 27.97 24.60 -15.92
N ASN A 182 28.55 23.39 -15.91
CA ASN A 182 29.56 22.98 -16.87
C ASN A 182 28.90 22.65 -18.21
N SER A 183 29.41 23.18 -19.33
CA SER A 183 28.93 22.81 -20.67
C SER A 183 28.99 21.30 -20.92
N GLY A 184 30.01 20.61 -20.39
CA GLY A 184 30.14 19.17 -20.48
C GLY A 184 29.04 18.40 -19.74
N PHE A 185 28.42 18.98 -18.71
CA PHE A 185 27.29 18.37 -18.01
C PHE A 185 26.08 18.26 -18.93
N SER A 186 25.74 19.35 -19.65
CA SER A 186 24.65 19.35 -20.62
C SER A 186 24.90 18.38 -21.77
N VAL A 187 26.11 18.35 -22.31
CA VAL A 187 26.48 17.44 -23.42
C VAL A 187 26.35 15.97 -23.02
N LEU A 188 26.80 15.60 -21.82
CA LEU A 188 26.63 14.22 -21.33
C LEU A 188 25.17 13.87 -21.00
N LEU A 189 24.38 14.84 -20.53
CA LEU A 189 22.94 14.63 -20.35
C LEU A 189 22.24 14.40 -21.68
N GLU A 190 22.58 15.16 -22.72
CA GLU A 190 22.07 14.96 -24.09
C GLU A 190 22.44 13.59 -24.64
N MET A 191 23.70 13.15 -24.45
CA MET A 191 24.15 11.82 -24.84
C MET A 191 23.35 10.72 -24.11
N LEU A 192 23.12 10.90 -22.80
CA LEU A 192 22.33 9.97 -22.01
C LEU A 192 20.86 9.96 -22.43
N ALA A 193 20.29 11.10 -22.81
CA ALA A 193 18.93 11.21 -23.33
C ALA A 193 18.79 10.54 -24.71
N GLU A 194 19.77 10.69 -25.61
CA GLU A 194 19.83 9.95 -26.88
C GLU A 194 19.92 8.44 -26.63
N LEU A 195 20.73 8.01 -25.65
CA LEU A 195 20.81 6.61 -25.27
C LEU A 195 19.48 6.09 -24.68
N TYR A 196 18.77 6.89 -23.89
CA TYR A 196 17.44 6.56 -23.38
C TYR A 196 16.42 6.33 -24.50
N GLN A 197 16.46 7.12 -25.59
CA GLN A 197 15.59 6.91 -26.75
C GLN A 197 15.81 5.55 -27.44
N LYS A 198 17.05 5.03 -27.43
CA LYS A 198 17.38 3.72 -28.03
C LYS A 198 17.19 2.57 -27.04
N GLN A 199 17.43 2.82 -25.75
CA GLN A 199 17.41 1.85 -24.67
C GLN A 199 16.76 2.46 -23.41
N PRO A 200 15.42 2.37 -23.24
CA PRO A 200 14.71 3.02 -22.14
C PRO A 200 15.06 2.43 -20.76
N LYS A 201 15.58 1.19 -20.70
CA LYS A 201 15.99 0.58 -19.43
C LYS A 201 17.07 1.36 -18.69
N ILE A 202 17.82 2.20 -19.40
CA ILE A 202 18.87 3.02 -18.78
C ILE A 202 18.31 3.99 -17.73
N GLY A 203 17.05 4.41 -17.84
CA GLY A 203 16.41 5.34 -16.90
C GLY A 203 16.35 4.78 -15.48
N TYR A 204 15.83 3.57 -15.29
CA TYR A 204 15.82 2.94 -13.97
C TYR A 204 17.21 2.43 -13.53
N HIS A 205 18.13 2.18 -14.46
CA HIS A 205 19.53 1.90 -14.11
C HIS A 205 20.24 3.13 -13.57
N LEU A 206 19.92 4.34 -14.06
CA LEU A 206 20.39 5.59 -13.46
C LEU A 206 19.85 5.74 -12.04
N LEU A 207 18.56 5.48 -11.81
CA LEU A 207 17.97 5.47 -10.45
C LEU A 207 18.70 4.48 -9.53
N TYR A 208 19.00 3.28 -10.04
CA TYR A 208 19.79 2.30 -9.31
C TYR A 208 21.20 2.80 -8.98
N TYR A 209 21.92 3.36 -9.96
CA TYR A 209 23.25 3.91 -9.75
C TYR A 209 23.24 5.01 -8.68
N LEU A 210 22.28 5.95 -8.77
CA LEU A 210 22.11 7.06 -7.83
C LEU A 210 21.82 6.57 -6.41
N ARG A 211 21.20 5.39 -6.28
CA ARG A 211 20.93 4.74 -4.99
C ARG A 211 22.12 3.93 -4.47
N ALA A 212 22.74 3.11 -5.32
CA ALA A 212 23.72 2.11 -4.92
C ALA A 212 25.14 2.66 -4.77
N SER A 213 25.52 3.69 -5.56
CA SER A 213 26.87 4.24 -5.53
C SER A 213 27.08 5.27 -4.43
N LYS A 214 28.15 5.14 -3.64
CA LYS A 214 28.58 6.18 -2.69
C LYS A 214 28.96 7.48 -3.38
N ALA A 215 29.49 7.42 -4.61
CA ALA A 215 29.87 8.62 -5.36
C ALA A 215 28.65 9.49 -5.76
N ALA A 216 27.47 8.87 -5.78
CA ALA A 216 26.19 9.50 -6.11
C ALA A 216 25.33 9.84 -4.89
N MET A 217 25.82 9.59 -3.66
CA MET A 217 25.06 9.84 -2.44
C MET A 217 24.57 11.29 -2.37
N GLY A 218 23.26 11.48 -2.26
CA GLY A 218 22.62 12.79 -2.21
C GLY A 218 22.50 13.52 -3.55
N LYS A 219 22.73 12.85 -4.68
CA LYS A 219 22.63 13.44 -6.03
C LYS A 219 21.41 12.95 -6.82
N MET A 220 20.33 12.57 -6.13
CA MET A 220 19.12 12.07 -6.79
C MET A 220 18.47 13.12 -7.70
N SER A 221 18.68 14.42 -7.42
CA SER A 221 18.25 15.52 -8.29
C SER A 221 18.80 15.45 -9.72
N LEU A 222 19.91 14.74 -9.94
CA LEU A 222 20.44 14.47 -11.29
C LEU A 222 19.40 13.77 -12.17
N TYR A 223 18.56 12.91 -11.60
CA TYR A 223 17.50 12.25 -12.33
C TYR A 223 16.45 13.24 -12.84
N GLU A 224 16.20 14.35 -12.14
CA GLU A 224 15.30 15.41 -12.61
C GLU A 224 15.88 16.12 -13.84
N SER A 225 17.17 16.46 -13.82
CA SER A 225 17.87 17.04 -14.97
C SER A 225 17.87 16.09 -16.16
N PHE A 226 18.09 14.79 -15.91
CA PHE A 226 17.98 13.75 -16.93
C PHE A 226 16.57 13.69 -17.52
N ALA A 227 15.52 13.61 -16.68
CA ALA A 227 14.14 13.54 -17.14
C ALA A 227 13.75 14.75 -18.00
N GLN A 228 14.23 15.96 -17.63
CA GLN A 228 14.04 17.20 -18.41
C GLN A 228 14.78 17.19 -19.75
N ALA A 229 15.95 16.55 -19.83
CA ALA A 229 16.73 16.41 -21.06
C ALA A 229 16.14 15.37 -22.03
N THR A 230 15.34 14.42 -21.54
CA THR A 230 14.64 13.46 -22.41
C THR A 230 13.58 14.14 -23.28
N ALA A 231 13.15 13.46 -24.35
CA ALA A 231 12.04 13.92 -25.19
C ALA A 231 10.69 14.03 -24.46
N LEU A 232 10.56 13.45 -23.26
CA LEU A 232 9.37 13.58 -22.42
C LEU A 232 9.27 14.98 -21.79
N GLY A 233 10.40 15.54 -21.36
CA GLY A 233 10.49 16.87 -20.74
C GLY A 233 9.76 17.00 -19.39
N ASP A 234 9.39 15.88 -18.77
CA ASP A 234 8.60 15.84 -17.53
C ASP A 234 9.07 14.72 -16.61
N LEU A 235 9.35 15.09 -15.35
CA LEU A 235 9.83 14.16 -14.31
C LEU A 235 8.81 13.07 -14.00
N HIS A 236 7.54 13.43 -13.84
CA HIS A 236 6.50 12.49 -13.43
C HIS A 236 6.38 11.33 -14.42
N THR A 237 6.20 11.67 -15.70
CA THR A 237 6.01 10.71 -16.78
C THR A 237 7.25 9.84 -16.95
N CYS A 238 8.46 10.44 -16.93
CA CYS A 238 9.70 9.69 -17.03
C CYS A 238 9.86 8.69 -15.87
N LEU A 239 9.61 9.14 -14.63
CA LEU A 239 9.69 8.29 -13.44
C LEU A 239 8.68 7.13 -13.50
N MET A 240 7.43 7.39 -13.88
CA MET A 240 6.42 6.33 -13.97
C MET A 240 6.77 5.30 -15.06
N MET A 241 7.28 5.75 -16.22
CA MET A 241 7.72 4.85 -17.29
C MET A 241 8.91 3.98 -16.87
N ASP A 242 9.90 4.58 -16.21
CA ASP A 242 11.10 3.88 -15.78
C ASP A 242 10.81 2.88 -14.65
N MET A 243 9.99 3.27 -13.68
CA MET A 243 9.53 2.36 -12.62
C MET A 243 8.68 1.22 -13.19
N LYS A 244 7.88 1.47 -14.24
CA LYS A 244 7.10 0.43 -14.93
C LYS A 244 8.02 -0.56 -15.67
N ALA A 245 9.05 -0.06 -16.34
CA ALA A 245 10.04 -0.92 -16.99
C ALA A 245 10.81 -1.75 -15.95
N CYS A 246 11.20 -1.15 -14.82
CA CYS A 246 11.82 -1.86 -13.70
C CYS A 246 10.91 -2.96 -13.13
N GLN A 247 9.62 -2.67 -12.93
CA GLN A 247 8.62 -3.63 -12.47
C GLN A 247 8.49 -4.84 -13.39
N GLU A 248 8.55 -4.64 -14.71
CA GLU A 248 8.45 -5.72 -15.70
C GLU A 248 9.72 -6.58 -15.78
N ASP A 249 10.88 -5.99 -15.51
CA ASP A 249 12.18 -6.64 -15.65
C ASP A 249 12.66 -7.33 -14.36
N ASP A 250 12.58 -6.63 -13.22
CA ASP A 250 13.14 -7.03 -11.93
C ASP A 250 12.35 -6.42 -10.75
N ILE A 251 11.45 -7.24 -10.19
CA ILE A 251 10.60 -6.88 -9.03
C ILE A 251 11.46 -6.67 -7.77
N ARG A 252 12.59 -7.34 -7.64
CA ARG A 252 13.47 -7.23 -6.47
C ARG A 252 14.18 -5.88 -6.47
N LEU A 253 14.66 -5.44 -7.63
CA LEU A 253 15.19 -4.10 -7.82
C LEU A 253 14.12 -3.03 -7.58
N LEU A 254 12.88 -3.22 -8.07
CA LEU A 254 11.76 -2.31 -7.80
C LEU A 254 11.56 -2.11 -6.29
N CYS A 255 11.52 -3.19 -5.51
CA CYS A 255 11.36 -3.12 -4.06
C CYS A 255 12.54 -2.40 -3.39
N TYR A 256 13.77 -2.64 -3.85
CA TYR A 256 14.97 -1.98 -3.34
C TYR A 256 14.98 -0.47 -3.61
N LEU A 257 14.50 -0.04 -4.78
CA LEU A 257 14.45 1.39 -5.16
C LEU A 257 13.30 2.14 -4.48
N THR A 258 12.18 1.47 -4.23
CA THR A 258 10.93 2.08 -3.72
C THR A 258 11.16 3.07 -2.56
N PRO A 259 11.87 2.73 -1.46
CA PRO A 259 12.13 3.68 -0.36
C PRO A 259 12.74 5.00 -0.81
N SER A 260 13.74 4.96 -1.69
CA SER A 260 14.45 6.15 -2.15
C SER A 260 13.62 6.98 -3.11
N ILE A 261 12.87 6.34 -4.00
CA ILE A 261 11.99 7.04 -4.94
C ILE A 261 10.89 7.82 -4.21
N TYR A 262 10.26 7.22 -3.19
CA TYR A 262 9.27 7.91 -2.36
C TYR A 262 9.87 9.04 -1.50
N THR A 263 11.13 8.91 -1.10
CA THR A 263 11.82 9.90 -0.26
C THR A 263 12.27 11.12 -1.07
N GLU A 264 12.86 10.88 -2.24
CA GLU A 264 13.45 11.93 -3.07
C GLU A 264 12.41 12.62 -3.96
N PHE A 265 11.36 11.90 -4.40
CA PHE A 265 10.29 12.44 -5.25
C PHE A 265 8.89 12.36 -4.61
N PRO A 266 8.69 12.92 -3.41
CA PRO A 266 7.41 12.80 -2.68
C PRO A 266 6.26 13.51 -3.40
N ASP A 267 6.55 14.59 -4.12
CA ASP A 267 5.52 15.33 -4.88
C ASP A 267 5.00 14.56 -6.09
N GLU A 268 5.83 13.70 -6.68
CA GLU A 268 5.42 12.88 -7.82
C GLU A 268 4.77 11.56 -7.40
N THR A 269 5.23 10.99 -6.27
CA THR A 269 4.83 9.65 -5.83
C THR A 269 3.64 9.62 -4.87
N LEU A 270 3.44 10.66 -4.05
CA LEU A 270 2.40 10.67 -2.99
C LEU A 270 1.08 11.32 -3.43
N ARG A 271 1.02 11.91 -4.64
CA ARG A 271 -0.18 12.57 -5.17
C ARG A 271 -1.16 11.60 -5.82
N SER A 272 -0.68 10.51 -6.40
CA SER A 272 -1.50 9.49 -7.08
C SER A 272 -1.22 8.10 -6.52
N GLY A 273 -2.17 7.18 -6.71
CA GLY A 273 -1.99 5.77 -6.39
C GLY A 273 -1.25 4.96 -7.46
N GLU A 274 -0.69 5.60 -8.50
CA GLU A 274 -0.15 4.92 -9.67
C GLU A 274 1.08 4.07 -9.35
N LEU A 275 2.11 4.67 -8.74
CA LEU A 275 3.30 3.93 -8.32
C LEU A 275 2.95 2.87 -7.26
N LEU A 276 2.03 3.19 -6.34
CA LEU A 276 1.57 2.22 -5.35
C LEU A 276 0.91 1.01 -6.02
N ASN A 277 0.01 1.23 -6.98
CA ASN A 277 -0.63 0.15 -7.73
C ASN A 277 0.39 -0.71 -8.47
N MET A 278 1.35 -0.06 -9.14
CA MET A 278 2.44 -0.73 -9.84
C MET A 278 3.23 -1.67 -8.92
N ILE A 279 3.53 -1.24 -7.70
CA ILE A 279 4.21 -2.05 -6.69
C ILE A 279 3.30 -3.21 -6.23
N VAL A 280 2.10 -2.90 -5.72
CA VAL A 280 1.24 -3.93 -5.12
C VAL A 280 0.73 -4.98 -6.12
N ALA A 281 0.77 -4.69 -7.41
CA ALA A 281 0.41 -5.60 -8.49
C ALA A 281 1.41 -6.74 -8.73
N VAL A 282 2.66 -6.62 -8.26
CA VAL A 282 3.71 -7.63 -8.51
C VAL A 282 4.44 -8.15 -7.28
N ILE A 283 4.32 -7.47 -6.14
CA ILE A 283 5.00 -7.93 -4.91
C ILE A 283 4.42 -9.24 -4.39
N ASP A 284 5.25 -10.03 -3.73
CA ASP A 284 4.83 -11.15 -2.90
C ASP A 284 4.66 -10.77 -1.42
N SER A 285 4.30 -11.75 -0.58
CA SER A 285 4.13 -11.54 0.85
C SER A 285 5.42 -11.18 1.60
N THR A 286 6.57 -11.67 1.13
CA THR A 286 7.88 -11.40 1.76
C THR A 286 8.28 -9.96 1.47
N GLN A 287 8.17 -9.53 0.23
CA GLN A 287 8.43 -8.16 -0.22
C GLN A 287 7.46 -7.17 0.42
N LEU A 288 6.18 -7.52 0.55
CA LEU A 288 5.21 -6.73 1.30
C LEU A 288 5.66 -6.52 2.76
N GLN A 289 6.11 -7.59 3.42
CA GLN A 289 6.59 -7.53 4.81
C GLN A 289 7.84 -6.64 4.93
N GLU A 290 8.77 -6.73 3.98
CA GLU A 290 9.96 -5.86 3.93
C GLU A 290 9.59 -4.39 3.76
N LEU A 291 8.67 -4.07 2.83
CA LEU A 291 8.18 -2.71 2.63
C LEU A 291 7.46 -2.18 3.90
N MET A 292 6.66 -3.02 4.56
CA MET A 292 6.05 -2.66 5.85
C MET A 292 7.12 -2.35 6.92
N CYS A 293 8.19 -3.14 6.99
CA CYS A 293 9.31 -2.85 7.89
C CYS A 293 9.99 -1.52 7.56
N HIS A 294 10.21 -1.21 6.26
CA HIS A 294 10.75 0.09 5.85
C HIS A 294 9.84 1.25 6.29
N VAL A 295 8.52 1.09 6.19
CA VAL A 295 7.56 2.08 6.70
C VAL A 295 7.69 2.25 8.21
N MET A 296 7.69 1.14 8.96
CA MET A 296 7.72 1.18 10.42
C MET A 296 9.03 1.73 11.00
N ILE A 297 10.15 1.51 10.32
CA ILE A 297 11.47 2.06 10.69
C ILE A 297 11.57 3.55 10.31
N GLY A 298 10.68 4.05 9.44
CA GLY A 298 10.66 5.44 8.98
C GLY A 298 11.51 5.70 7.73
N ASN A 299 11.91 4.64 7.02
CA ASN A 299 12.69 4.71 5.78
C ASN A 299 11.80 4.82 4.52
N LEU A 300 10.48 4.62 4.66
CA LEU A 300 9.52 4.68 3.56
C LEU A 300 8.23 5.35 4.02
N VAL A 301 7.74 6.30 3.24
CA VAL A 301 6.41 6.90 3.42
C VAL A 301 5.70 6.81 2.08
N MET A 302 4.60 6.07 2.02
CA MET A 302 3.77 5.87 0.81
C MET A 302 2.43 6.59 0.86
N PHE A 303 2.03 7.11 2.03
CA PHE A 303 0.77 7.80 2.21
C PHE A 303 0.96 9.10 2.98
N ARG A 304 0.26 10.16 2.53
CA ARG A 304 0.11 11.42 3.26
C ARG A 304 -1.35 11.68 3.63
N LYS A 305 -1.57 12.46 4.68
CA LYS A 305 -2.92 12.75 5.20
C LYS A 305 -3.86 13.43 4.18
N ASP A 306 -3.29 14.18 3.24
CA ASP A 306 -4.00 14.93 2.19
C ASP A 306 -4.45 14.04 1.02
N SER A 307 -3.69 13.00 0.67
CA SER A 307 -3.95 12.15 -0.50
C SER A 307 -4.48 10.75 -0.16
N VAL A 308 -4.21 10.24 1.04
CA VAL A 308 -4.48 8.83 1.43
C VAL A 308 -5.92 8.38 1.20
N LEU A 309 -6.91 9.24 1.50
CA LEU A 309 -8.32 8.88 1.28
C LEU A 309 -8.61 8.68 -0.22
N ASN A 310 -8.11 9.56 -1.07
CA ASN A 310 -8.33 9.45 -2.52
C ASN A 310 -7.63 8.22 -3.10
N ILE A 311 -6.41 7.93 -2.65
CA ILE A 311 -5.66 6.74 -3.07
C ILE A 311 -6.39 5.46 -2.65
N LEU A 312 -6.89 5.38 -1.41
CA LEU A 312 -7.65 4.20 -0.97
C LEU A 312 -9.02 4.07 -1.65
N ILE A 313 -9.62 5.17 -2.13
CA ILE A 313 -10.83 5.11 -2.97
C ILE A 313 -10.48 4.56 -4.36
N GLN A 314 -9.36 4.98 -4.95
CA GLN A 314 -8.87 4.42 -6.23
C GLN A 314 -8.55 2.93 -6.10
N SER A 315 -8.00 2.50 -4.96
CA SER A 315 -7.65 1.10 -4.75
C SER A 315 -8.83 0.14 -4.65
N LEU A 316 -10.06 0.64 -4.49
CA LEU A 316 -11.26 -0.22 -4.48
C LEU A 316 -11.51 -0.95 -5.81
N GLU A 317 -10.90 -0.48 -6.90
CA GLU A 317 -11.00 -1.10 -8.23
C GLU A 317 -9.87 -2.12 -8.50
N TRP A 318 -8.90 -2.22 -7.59
CA TRP A 318 -7.72 -3.09 -7.70
C TRP A 318 -8.06 -4.55 -7.36
N GLU A 319 -7.15 -5.46 -7.68
CA GLU A 319 -7.32 -6.89 -7.39
C GLU A 319 -7.28 -7.20 -5.89
N THR A 320 -7.78 -8.37 -5.50
CA THR A 320 -7.92 -8.75 -4.09
C THR A 320 -6.60 -8.65 -3.31
N PHE A 321 -5.51 -9.21 -3.85
CA PHE A 321 -4.20 -9.13 -3.18
C PHE A 321 -3.65 -7.69 -3.16
N GLU A 322 -3.80 -6.96 -4.26
CA GLU A 322 -3.40 -5.54 -4.36
C GLU A 322 -4.09 -4.69 -3.28
N GLN A 323 -5.39 -4.90 -3.06
CA GLN A 323 -6.14 -4.23 -2.00
C GLN A 323 -5.62 -4.59 -0.61
N TYR A 324 -5.41 -5.87 -0.32
CA TYR A 324 -4.86 -6.28 0.97
C TYR A 324 -3.49 -5.67 1.21
N SER A 325 -2.60 -5.70 0.23
CA SER A 325 -1.27 -5.09 0.28
C SER A 325 -1.34 -3.59 0.54
N ALA A 326 -2.19 -2.86 -0.20
CA ALA A 326 -2.40 -1.43 0.01
C ALA A 326 -2.91 -1.11 1.43
N TRP A 327 -3.85 -1.90 1.96
CA TRP A 327 -4.32 -1.77 3.33
C TRP A 327 -3.24 -2.10 4.36
N GLN A 328 -2.45 -3.15 4.18
CA GLN A 328 -1.35 -3.48 5.12
C GLN A 328 -0.29 -2.38 5.14
N LEU A 329 0.10 -1.86 3.97
CA LEU A 329 1.02 -0.73 3.86
C LEU A 329 0.44 0.52 4.54
N PHE A 330 -0.85 0.84 4.32
CA PHE A 330 -1.51 1.94 5.01
C PHE A 330 -1.45 1.78 6.54
N LEU A 331 -1.72 0.58 7.05
CA LEU A 331 -1.73 0.29 8.48
C LEU A 331 -0.34 0.29 9.12
N ALA A 332 0.71 0.07 8.34
CA ALA A 332 2.09 0.27 8.80
C ALA A 332 2.39 1.76 9.06
N HIS A 333 1.65 2.69 8.44
CA HIS A 333 1.78 4.12 8.70
C HIS A 333 1.02 4.53 9.97
N SER A 334 1.53 5.55 10.65
CA SER A 334 0.87 6.17 11.80
C SER A 334 -0.19 7.22 11.39
N ILE A 335 -1.10 6.86 10.49
CA ILE A 335 -2.20 7.73 10.04
C ILE A 335 -3.48 7.37 10.82
N PRO A 336 -4.11 8.32 11.55
CA PRO A 336 -5.34 8.04 12.29
C PRO A 336 -6.46 7.58 11.37
N LEU A 337 -7.19 6.53 11.78
CA LEU A 337 -8.29 5.94 11.00
C LEU A 337 -9.39 6.97 10.67
N GLU A 338 -9.59 7.96 11.54
CA GLU A 338 -10.54 9.06 11.32
C GLU A 338 -10.24 9.88 10.05
N THR A 339 -8.99 9.87 9.57
CA THR A 339 -8.61 10.53 8.30
C THR A 339 -9.25 9.85 7.09
N ILE A 340 -9.40 8.52 7.13
CA ILE A 340 -9.88 7.73 6.00
C ILE A 340 -11.30 7.21 6.20
N ILE A 341 -11.93 7.43 7.36
CA ILE A 341 -13.27 6.95 7.66
C ILE A 341 -14.36 7.33 6.63
N PRO A 342 -14.28 8.49 5.91
CA PRO A 342 -15.26 8.80 4.87
C PRO A 342 -15.31 7.77 3.73
N ILE A 343 -14.27 6.93 3.56
CA ILE A 343 -14.26 5.84 2.58
C ILE A 343 -15.46 4.89 2.74
N LEU A 344 -16.02 4.75 3.95
CA LEU A 344 -17.21 3.92 4.20
C LEU A 344 -18.40 4.27 3.30
N GLN A 345 -18.48 5.50 2.81
CA GLN A 345 -19.52 5.95 1.88
C GLN A 345 -19.36 5.40 0.45
N HIS A 346 -18.14 4.97 0.10
CA HIS A 346 -17.80 4.37 -1.19
C HIS A 346 -17.85 2.84 -1.13
N LEU A 347 -17.83 2.25 0.06
CA LEU A 347 -17.82 0.80 0.23
C LEU A 347 -19.19 0.17 0.00
N LYS A 348 -19.27 -0.74 -0.97
CA LYS A 348 -20.46 -1.55 -1.25
C LYS A 348 -20.25 -2.98 -0.78
N TYR A 349 -21.27 -3.55 -0.14
CA TYR A 349 -21.23 -4.88 0.48
C TYR A 349 -20.67 -5.98 -0.43
N LYS A 350 -21.18 -6.12 -1.66
CA LYS A 350 -20.78 -7.21 -2.58
C LYS A 350 -19.53 -6.88 -3.42
N GLU A 351 -19.16 -5.61 -3.53
CA GLU A 351 -18.07 -5.20 -4.43
C GLU A 351 -16.73 -5.03 -3.69
N HIS A 352 -16.73 -4.70 -2.39
CA HIS A 352 -15.50 -4.32 -1.68
C HIS A 352 -15.26 -5.14 -0.38
N PRO A 353 -15.22 -6.49 -0.43
CA PRO A 353 -15.03 -7.33 0.76
C PRO A 353 -13.67 -7.11 1.45
N GLU A 354 -12.60 -6.84 0.71
CA GLU A 354 -11.24 -6.63 1.22
C GLU A 354 -11.18 -5.38 2.11
N ALA A 355 -11.61 -4.23 1.58
CA ALA A 355 -11.66 -2.98 2.33
C ALA A 355 -12.62 -3.04 3.53
N LEU A 356 -13.78 -3.68 3.37
CA LEU A 356 -14.74 -3.86 4.47
C LEU A 356 -14.16 -4.73 5.59
N SER A 357 -13.50 -5.83 5.26
CA SER A 357 -12.89 -6.71 6.27
C SER A 357 -11.77 -6.01 7.03
N CYS A 358 -10.90 -5.29 6.33
CA CYS A 358 -9.81 -4.51 6.91
C CYS A 358 -10.34 -3.43 7.85
N LEU A 359 -11.29 -2.61 7.38
CA LEU A 359 -11.89 -1.56 8.22
C LEU A 359 -12.62 -2.11 9.44
N LEU A 360 -13.35 -3.23 9.31
CA LEU A 360 -14.02 -3.85 10.46
C LEU A 360 -13.01 -4.31 11.52
N LEU A 361 -11.87 -4.87 11.09
CA LEU A 361 -10.78 -5.26 11.97
C LEU A 361 -10.13 -4.05 12.66
N GLN A 362 -9.95 -2.93 11.96
CA GLN A 362 -9.35 -1.73 12.55
C GLN A 362 -10.31 -0.96 13.45
N LEU A 363 -11.56 -0.77 13.03
CA LEU A 363 -12.58 -0.08 13.83
C LEU A 363 -12.83 -0.76 15.17
N ARG A 364 -12.68 -2.09 15.28
CA ARG A 364 -12.82 -2.79 16.57
C ARG A 364 -11.76 -2.40 17.59
N ARG A 365 -10.60 -1.90 17.14
CA ARG A 365 -9.49 -1.46 17.99
C ARG A 365 -9.64 0.00 18.42
N GLU A 366 -10.51 0.75 17.73
CA GLU A 366 -10.76 2.17 17.98
C GLU A 366 -11.88 2.39 19.00
N LYS A 367 -11.71 3.48 19.76
CA LYS A 367 -12.81 4.05 20.56
C LYS A 367 -13.74 4.80 19.60
N PRO A 368 -15.07 4.56 19.62
CA PRO A 368 -15.98 5.19 18.66
C PRO A 368 -15.99 6.71 18.78
N SER A 369 -15.63 7.41 17.71
CA SER A 369 -15.84 8.87 17.58
C SER A 369 -17.22 9.18 16.99
N GLY A 370 -17.73 10.40 17.20
CA GLY A 370 -19.01 10.82 16.63
C GLY A 370 -19.03 10.76 15.10
N GLU A 371 -17.90 11.02 14.44
CA GLU A 371 -17.79 10.93 12.98
C GLU A 371 -17.70 9.47 12.51
N MET A 372 -16.99 8.60 13.23
CA MET A 372 -16.98 7.15 12.94
C MET A 372 -18.38 6.54 13.02
N VAL A 373 -19.11 6.81 14.11
CA VAL A 373 -20.48 6.31 14.31
C VAL A 373 -21.40 6.84 13.20
N LYS A 374 -21.28 8.13 12.85
CA LYS A 374 -22.02 8.73 11.76
C LYS A 374 -21.74 8.05 10.41
N MET A 375 -20.48 7.78 10.08
CA MET A 375 -20.11 7.14 8.82
C MET A 375 -20.57 5.68 8.75
N VAL A 376 -20.45 4.94 9.84
CA VAL A 376 -20.98 3.57 9.97
C VAL A 376 -22.50 3.53 9.75
N LEU A 377 -23.26 4.42 10.40
CA LEU A 377 -24.71 4.49 10.26
C LEU A 377 -25.16 5.03 8.89
N SER A 378 -24.29 5.74 8.16
CA SER A 378 -24.59 6.29 6.83
C SER A 378 -24.57 5.23 5.73
N ARG A 379 -24.09 4.02 6.02
CA ARG A 379 -24.13 2.89 5.09
C ARG A 379 -25.58 2.41 4.89
N PRO A 380 -25.98 2.02 3.66
CA PRO A 380 -27.30 1.44 3.41
C PRO A 380 -27.57 0.20 4.28
N CYS A 381 -28.80 0.03 4.72
CA CYS A 381 -29.24 -1.18 5.39
C CYS A 381 -29.47 -2.27 4.34
N HIS A 382 -28.79 -3.41 4.48
CA HIS A 382 -28.98 -4.57 3.63
C HIS A 382 -29.03 -5.83 4.51
N PRO A 383 -30.01 -6.75 4.33
CA PRO A 383 -30.16 -7.91 5.21
C PRO A 383 -28.92 -8.81 5.30
N GLU A 384 -28.16 -8.92 4.21
CA GLU A 384 -26.92 -9.69 4.14
C GLU A 384 -25.67 -8.91 4.59
N ASP A 385 -25.74 -7.57 4.70
CA ASP A 385 -24.59 -6.76 5.12
C ASP A 385 -24.54 -6.66 6.65
N GLN A 386 -23.65 -7.45 7.24
CA GLN A 386 -23.47 -7.51 8.70
C GLN A 386 -22.43 -6.52 9.23
N PHE A 387 -21.84 -5.67 8.38
CA PHE A 387 -20.75 -4.77 8.78
C PHE A 387 -21.17 -3.82 9.92
N THR A 388 -22.25 -3.06 9.70
CA THR A 388 -22.71 -2.03 10.64
C THR A 388 -23.15 -2.65 11.97
N THR A 389 -23.95 -3.71 11.93
CA THR A 389 -24.42 -4.39 13.16
C THR A 389 -23.25 -5.00 13.94
N SER A 390 -22.26 -5.58 13.26
CA SER A 390 -21.09 -6.19 13.91
C SER A 390 -20.25 -5.16 14.67
N ILE A 391 -19.94 -4.02 14.04
CA ILE A 391 -19.12 -2.99 14.70
C ILE A 391 -19.89 -2.28 15.81
N LEU A 392 -21.17 -1.98 15.62
CA LEU A 392 -22.01 -1.38 16.66
C LEU A 392 -22.16 -2.32 17.86
N ARG A 393 -22.34 -3.63 17.63
CA ARG A 393 -22.37 -4.63 18.71
C ARG A 393 -21.05 -4.64 19.49
N HIS A 394 -19.91 -4.57 18.79
CA HIS A 394 -18.60 -4.54 19.44
C HIS A 394 -18.45 -3.31 20.34
N TRP A 395 -18.77 -2.12 19.83
CA TRP A 395 -18.71 -0.89 20.60
C TRP A 395 -19.73 -0.85 21.73
N ALA A 396 -20.95 -1.35 21.52
CA ALA A 396 -21.98 -1.47 22.56
C ALA A 396 -21.60 -2.46 23.68
N ALA A 397 -20.60 -3.32 23.49
CA ALA A 397 -20.10 -4.21 24.53
C ALA A 397 -18.92 -3.62 25.33
N LYS A 398 -18.14 -2.69 24.76
CA LYS A 398 -16.91 -2.15 25.36
C LYS A 398 -16.97 -0.66 25.73
N HIS A 399 -17.76 0.12 25.00
CA HIS A 399 -17.86 1.58 25.04
C HIS A 399 -19.32 1.99 24.93
N ASP A 400 -20.17 1.32 25.71
CA ASP A 400 -21.62 1.43 25.63
C ASP A 400 -22.07 2.88 25.91
N ASP A 401 -21.53 3.49 26.96
CA ASP A 401 -21.75 4.89 27.35
C ASP A 401 -21.44 5.90 26.24
N VAL A 402 -20.25 5.81 25.64
CA VAL A 402 -19.77 6.72 24.59
C VAL A 402 -20.57 6.54 23.30
N LEU A 403 -20.83 5.28 22.91
CA LEU A 403 -21.66 4.99 21.76
C LEU A 403 -23.09 5.53 21.94
N GLY A 404 -23.66 5.38 23.15
CA GLY A 404 -24.98 5.87 23.49
C GLY A 404 -25.12 7.38 23.30
N GLU A 405 -24.15 8.15 23.78
CA GLU A 405 -24.12 9.61 23.62
C GLU A 405 -23.97 10.05 22.16
N HIS A 406 -23.12 9.37 21.37
CA HIS A 406 -22.97 9.68 19.95
C HIS A 406 -24.24 9.39 19.14
N ILE A 407 -24.90 8.26 19.38
CA ILE A 407 -26.17 7.93 18.72
C ILE A 407 -27.26 8.93 19.13
N LYS A 408 -27.35 9.30 20.42
CA LYS A 408 -28.28 10.34 20.90
C LYS A 408 -28.08 11.65 20.16
N ALA A 409 -26.84 12.13 20.03
CA ALA A 409 -26.53 13.36 19.32
C ALA A 409 -26.97 13.29 17.84
N LEU A 410 -26.75 12.16 17.17
CA LEU A 410 -27.17 11.95 15.78
C LEU A 410 -28.69 11.89 15.62
N LEU A 411 -29.41 11.23 16.53
CA LEU A 411 -30.87 11.17 16.51
C LEU A 411 -31.49 12.56 16.69
N ILE A 412 -31.05 13.32 17.71
CA ILE A 412 -31.57 14.68 17.97
C ILE A 412 -31.30 15.59 16.77
N LYS A 413 -30.08 15.56 16.22
CA LYS A 413 -29.70 16.39 15.07
C LYS A 413 -30.55 16.09 13.83
N ASN A 414 -30.75 14.82 13.50
CA ASN A 414 -31.52 14.42 12.31
C ASN A 414 -33.04 14.55 12.49
N ASN A 415 -33.54 14.52 13.73
CA ASN A 415 -34.95 14.77 14.03
C ASN A 415 -35.39 16.21 13.70
N ASN A 416 -34.47 17.17 13.85
CA ASN A 416 -34.72 18.60 13.68
C ASN A 416 -34.53 19.09 12.24
N MET A 417 -34.04 18.24 11.33
CA MET A 417 -33.80 18.64 9.93
C MET A 417 -35.12 18.80 9.16
N PRO A 418 -35.39 19.96 8.52
CA PRO A 418 -36.56 20.10 7.63
C PRO A 418 -36.33 19.27 6.36
N ARG A 419 -37.32 18.43 5.97
CA ARG A 419 -37.33 17.75 4.66
C ARG A 419 -37.28 18.83 3.56
N LYS A 420 -36.09 19.19 3.06
CA LYS A 420 -36.00 19.85 1.76
C LYS A 420 -36.54 18.85 0.75
N ARG A 421 -37.68 19.19 0.13
CA ARG A 421 -38.28 18.47 -0.99
C ARG A 421 -37.15 18.12 -1.96
N GLN A 422 -36.78 16.84 -2.06
CA GLN A 422 -35.82 16.38 -3.05
C GLN A 422 -36.42 16.66 -4.43
N SER A 423 -35.86 17.66 -5.12
CA SER A 423 -36.04 17.82 -6.55
C SER A 423 -35.37 16.64 -7.25
N LEU A 424 -36.16 15.87 -8.00
CA LEU A 424 -35.77 14.76 -8.88
C LEU A 424 -34.95 15.22 -10.10
N ARG A 425 -33.98 16.12 -9.91
CA ARG A 425 -33.04 16.56 -10.96
C ARG A 425 -31.64 16.66 -10.40
N SER A 426 -30.92 15.54 -10.45
CA SER A 426 -29.49 15.45 -10.79
C SER A 426 -28.95 14.08 -10.39
N SER A 427 -28.99 13.16 -11.34
CA SER A 427 -28.21 11.93 -11.37
C SER A 427 -26.73 12.30 -11.59
N SER A 428 -25.89 12.22 -10.55
CA SER A 428 -24.44 11.92 -10.66
C SER A 428 -23.65 12.03 -9.34
N SER A 429 -24.06 12.81 -8.31
CA SER A 429 -23.13 13.05 -7.16
C SER A 429 -23.78 13.38 -5.79
N LYS A 430 -24.75 12.60 -5.33
CA LYS A 430 -25.29 12.77 -3.97
C LYS A 430 -24.90 11.60 -3.07
N LEU A 431 -23.77 11.73 -2.38
CA LEU A 431 -23.47 10.96 -1.18
C LEU A 431 -24.71 11.01 -0.27
N ALA A 432 -25.28 9.84 0.05
CA ALA A 432 -26.56 9.74 0.74
C ALA A 432 -26.46 10.42 2.12
N GLN A 433 -27.32 11.40 2.36
CA GLN A 433 -27.40 12.08 3.64
C GLN A 433 -28.06 11.13 4.66
N LEU A 434 -27.38 10.89 5.79
CA LEU A 434 -27.89 10.06 6.88
C LEU A 434 -29.30 10.48 7.30
N THR A 435 -30.28 9.59 7.15
CA THR A 435 -31.68 9.86 7.51
C THR A 435 -32.02 9.32 8.88
N LEU A 436 -33.06 9.89 9.52
CA LEU A 436 -33.56 9.38 10.80
C LEU A 436 -34.05 7.93 10.68
N GLU A 437 -34.74 7.60 9.59
CA GLU A 437 -35.26 6.24 9.31
C GLU A 437 -34.11 5.21 9.25
N GLN A 438 -33.01 5.56 8.58
CA GLN A 438 -31.82 4.71 8.48
C GLN A 438 -31.10 4.49 9.83
N ILE A 439 -31.01 5.53 10.67
CA ILE A 439 -30.43 5.37 12.03
C ILE A 439 -31.28 4.40 12.84
N LEU A 440 -32.60 4.57 12.81
CA LEU A 440 -33.53 3.68 13.51
C LEU A 440 -33.37 2.25 12.98
N GLU A 441 -33.29 2.06 11.66
CA GLU A 441 -33.09 0.75 11.05
C GLU A 441 -31.86 -0.01 11.55
N HIS A 442 -30.71 0.65 11.57
CA HIS A 442 -29.50 0.06 12.16
C HIS A 442 -29.64 -0.23 13.66
N MET A 443 -30.36 0.62 14.40
CA MET A 443 -30.60 0.38 15.83
C MET A 443 -31.51 -0.81 16.09
N ASP A 444 -32.54 -1.05 15.28
CA ASP A 444 -33.40 -2.23 15.46
C ASP A 444 -32.66 -3.52 15.11
N ASN A 445 -31.84 -3.50 14.04
CA ASN A 445 -30.95 -4.62 13.72
C ASN A 445 -30.00 -4.93 14.88
N LEU A 446 -29.42 -3.91 15.51
CA LEU A 446 -28.60 -4.07 16.72
C LEU A 446 -29.41 -4.65 17.89
N ARG A 447 -30.65 -4.19 18.11
CA ARG A 447 -31.54 -4.67 19.17
C ARG A 447 -31.87 -6.15 19.01
N LEU A 448 -32.30 -6.56 17.81
CA LEU A 448 -32.59 -7.96 17.49
C LEU A 448 -31.35 -8.83 17.70
N ASN A 449 -30.18 -8.33 17.31
CA ASN A 449 -28.92 -9.06 17.49
C ASN A 449 -28.48 -9.15 18.97
N LEU A 450 -28.71 -8.10 19.78
CA LEU A 450 -28.39 -8.08 21.21
C LEU A 450 -29.36 -8.88 22.08
N SER A 451 -30.58 -9.17 21.61
CA SER A 451 -31.60 -9.94 22.36
C SER A 451 -31.09 -11.31 22.84
N ASN A 452 -30.14 -11.91 22.11
CA ASN A 452 -29.51 -13.18 22.44
C ASN A 452 -28.36 -13.06 23.47
N THR A 453 -28.10 -11.86 24.00
CA THR A 453 -27.01 -11.59 24.93
C THR A 453 -27.42 -10.67 26.08
N LYS A 454 -26.82 -10.88 27.26
CA LYS A 454 -27.00 -10.00 28.43
C LYS A 454 -26.27 -8.67 28.19
N ASN A 455 -26.84 -7.77 27.39
CA ASN A 455 -26.27 -6.46 27.10
C ASN A 455 -27.26 -5.35 27.50
N SER A 456 -26.77 -4.36 28.26
CA SER A 456 -27.55 -3.24 28.82
C SER A 456 -27.53 -1.97 27.94
N PHE A 457 -27.07 -2.04 26.70
CA PHE A 457 -26.91 -0.87 25.83
C PHE A 457 -28.23 -0.10 25.62
N PHE A 458 -29.33 -0.81 25.38
CA PHE A 458 -30.65 -0.19 25.21
C PHE A 458 -31.29 0.30 26.52
N THR A 459 -30.71 -0.03 27.68
CA THR A 459 -31.18 0.48 28.98
C THR A 459 -30.46 1.75 29.39
N GLN A 460 -29.52 2.24 28.57
CA GLN A 460 -28.79 3.45 28.89
C GLN A 460 -29.64 4.71 28.75
N THR A 461 -29.49 5.62 29.73
CA THR A 461 -30.18 6.91 29.78
C THR A 461 -30.09 7.73 28.48
N PRO A 462 -28.92 7.84 27.80
CA PRO A 462 -28.82 8.64 26.58
C PRO A 462 -29.69 8.10 25.44
N ILE A 463 -29.72 6.77 25.27
CA ILE A 463 -30.53 6.11 24.25
C ILE A 463 -32.03 6.29 24.55
N LEU A 464 -32.45 6.06 25.80
CA LEU A 464 -33.84 6.24 26.21
C LEU A 464 -34.34 7.68 26.00
N GLN A 465 -33.54 8.67 26.39
CA GLN A 465 -33.84 10.09 26.16
C GLN A 465 -33.95 10.42 24.67
N ALA A 466 -33.04 9.91 23.85
CA ALA A 466 -33.03 10.16 22.42
C ALA A 466 -34.28 9.59 21.74
N LEU A 467 -34.68 8.36 22.09
CA LEU A 467 -35.86 7.70 21.54
C LEU A 467 -37.16 8.41 21.95
N GLN A 468 -37.28 8.84 23.21
CA GLN A 468 -38.42 9.66 23.68
C GLN A 468 -38.53 10.97 22.89
N HIS A 469 -37.41 11.65 22.65
CA HIS A 469 -37.37 12.89 21.86
C HIS A 469 -37.77 12.68 20.40
N VAL A 470 -37.34 11.56 19.79
CA VAL A 470 -37.72 11.18 18.43
C VAL A 470 -39.21 10.84 18.35
N GLN A 471 -39.75 10.09 19.32
CA GLN A 471 -41.17 9.72 19.39
C GLN A 471 -42.10 10.93 19.53
N ALA A 472 -41.68 11.96 20.26
CA ALA A 472 -42.43 13.20 20.40
C ALA A 472 -42.58 13.98 19.07
N ASN A 473 -41.89 13.58 17.99
CA ASN A 473 -42.01 14.22 16.70
C ASN A 473 -43.30 13.81 15.97
N PRO A 474 -44.25 14.74 15.73
CA PRO A 474 -45.50 14.45 15.04
C PRO A 474 -45.33 14.04 13.56
N ARG A 475 -44.11 14.00 13.02
CA ARG A 475 -43.82 13.56 11.64
C ARG A 475 -43.74 12.04 11.48
N LEU A 476 -43.46 11.29 12.55
CA LEU A 476 -43.40 9.82 12.52
C LEU A 476 -44.78 9.14 12.63
N SER A 477 -45.82 9.90 13.00
CA SER A 477 -47.19 9.41 13.12
C SER A 477 -47.90 9.17 11.78
N HIS A 478 -47.26 9.49 10.64
CA HIS A 478 -47.78 9.29 9.27
C HIS A 478 -47.01 8.23 8.46
N CYS A 479 -46.00 7.58 9.04
CA CYS A 479 -45.32 6.45 8.40
C CYS A 479 -46.18 5.19 8.60
N PRO A 480 -46.41 4.33 7.57
CA PRO A 480 -47.29 3.18 7.69
C PRO A 480 -46.82 2.30 8.86
N ARG A 481 -47.74 2.10 9.81
CA ARG A 481 -47.55 1.44 11.11
C ARG A 481 -46.94 0.04 11.05
N GLY A 482 -46.73 -0.55 9.86
CA GLY A 482 -46.19 -1.90 9.68
C GLY A 482 -44.68 -2.03 9.90
N ILE A 483 -43.87 -1.01 9.56
CA ILE A 483 -42.41 -1.07 9.78
C ILE A 483 -42.04 -0.63 11.19
N ILE A 484 -42.85 0.24 11.80
CA ILE A 484 -42.57 0.83 13.11
C ILE A 484 -43.31 0.11 14.27
N SER A 485 -44.15 -0.90 14.00
CA SER A 485 -44.80 -1.66 15.08
C SER A 485 -43.79 -2.45 15.93
N SER A 486 -42.76 -3.06 15.32
CA SER A 486 -41.69 -3.75 16.06
C SER A 486 -40.76 -2.77 16.80
N TYR A 487 -40.63 -1.54 16.30
CA TYR A 487 -39.89 -0.44 16.94
C TYR A 487 -40.65 0.15 18.12
N TYR A 488 -41.97 0.17 18.06
CA TYR A 488 -42.86 0.71 19.09
C TYR A 488 -43.42 -0.35 20.04
N ASP A 489 -43.16 -1.64 19.80
CA ASP A 489 -43.15 -2.60 20.91
C ASP A 489 -42.05 -2.24 21.90
N CYS A 490 -41.05 -1.42 21.53
CA CYS A 490 -40.20 -0.76 22.52
C CYS A 490 -40.90 0.36 23.32
N ALA A 491 -42.07 0.85 22.92
CA ALA A 491 -42.94 1.68 23.77
C ALA A 491 -43.74 0.80 24.75
N GLU A 492 -44.05 -0.46 24.39
CA GLU A 492 -44.40 -1.48 25.39
C GLU A 492 -43.19 -1.83 26.28
N ILE A 493 -41.96 -1.79 25.77
CA ILE A 493 -40.74 -1.88 26.60
C ILE A 493 -40.54 -0.62 27.44
N LEU A 494 -40.99 0.57 27.03
CA LEU A 494 -41.05 1.75 27.91
C LEU A 494 -42.07 1.51 29.02
N CYS A 495 -43.22 0.88 28.74
CA CYS A 495 -44.17 0.43 29.77
C CYS A 495 -43.60 -0.69 30.67
N ILE A 496 -42.80 -1.63 30.15
CA ILE A 496 -42.19 -2.75 30.89
C ILE A 496 -40.95 -2.29 31.69
N PHE A 497 -40.15 -1.34 31.20
CA PHE A 497 -39.00 -0.78 31.92
C PHE A 497 -39.40 0.30 32.94
N ILE A 498 -40.45 1.09 32.68
CA ILE A 498 -41.00 2.01 33.68
C ILE A 498 -41.68 1.22 34.81
N THR A 499 -42.32 0.09 34.54
CA THR A 499 -42.89 -0.77 35.60
C THR A 499 -41.83 -1.54 36.38
N HIS A 500 -40.73 -2.01 35.77
CA HIS A 500 -39.67 -2.69 36.52
C HIS A 500 -38.73 -1.75 37.29
N SER A 501 -38.50 -0.52 36.83
CA SER A 501 -37.65 0.44 37.55
C SER A 501 -38.34 1.01 38.80
N PHE A 502 -39.68 1.02 38.84
CA PHE A 502 -40.45 1.38 40.04
C PHE A 502 -40.54 0.27 41.09
N LEU A 503 -40.20 -0.98 40.75
CA LEU A 503 -40.23 -2.11 41.70
C LEU A 503 -38.88 -2.40 42.39
N CYS A 504 -37.79 -1.73 42.01
CA CYS A 504 -36.47 -1.88 42.64
C CYS A 504 -36.05 -0.68 43.51
N VAL A 505 -36.93 0.28 43.76
CA VAL A 505 -36.69 1.44 44.65
C VAL A 505 -37.78 1.57 45.74
N LEU A 506 -38.43 0.46 46.10
CA LEU A 506 -39.27 0.35 47.29
C LEU A 506 -38.83 -0.83 48.16
#